data_AF-A0A7X6Z2I9-F1
#
_entry.id   AF-A0A7X6Z2I9-F1
#
_cell.length_a   1.000
_cell.length_b   1.000
_cell.length_c   1.000
_cell.angle_alpha   90.00
_cell.angle_beta   90.00
_cell.angle_gamma   90.00
#
_symmetry.space_group_name_H-M   'P 1'
#
loop_
_entity.id
_entity.type
_entity.pdbx_description
1 polymer ?
#
loop_
_entity_poly.entity_id
_entity_poly.type
_entity_poly.pdbx_seq_one_letter_code
_entity_poly.pdbx_strand_id
1 'polypeptide(L)'
;MTKTTGHQTKSMILAALFLGMMIVIQLLGRFNPDFSRIFVGPMINALFLLAVIFCGRRYGILLAVISPLMAFMTGQLNPALAPFIPFIMLGNLALVVPFSFLQKNFSRCVIGIIVGSGLKFFVMYMAARYAVPVFGLPIPPALQQRLPVAFGIVQFYAALLGGAVALTLSSVLKNRDLAKRLGNRYES
;
A
#
# COMPACT_ATOMS: atom_id res chain seq x y z
N MET A 1 -8.34 9.29 -31.93
CA MET A 1 -8.25 9.78 -30.53
C MET A 1 -9.05 8.97 -29.49
N THR A 2 -9.71 7.85 -29.85
CA THR A 2 -10.66 7.14 -28.96
C THR A 2 -10.11 5.91 -28.21
N LYS A 3 -8.96 5.34 -28.61
CA LYS A 3 -8.39 4.16 -27.94
C LYS A 3 -7.73 4.47 -26.58
N THR A 4 -7.20 5.68 -26.40
CA THR A 4 -6.51 6.09 -25.17
C THR A 4 -7.46 6.37 -24.00
N THR A 5 -8.66 6.90 -24.26
CA THR A 5 -9.66 7.19 -23.24
C THR A 5 -10.20 5.90 -22.60
N GLY A 6 -10.50 4.87 -23.40
CA GLY A 6 -11.02 3.60 -22.90
C GLY A 6 -10.07 2.85 -21.94
N HIS A 7 -8.75 2.91 -22.17
CA HIS A 7 -7.77 2.33 -21.25
C HIS A 7 -7.69 3.11 -19.94
N GLN A 8 -7.71 4.45 -20.00
CA GLN A 8 -7.67 5.29 -18.80
C GLN A 8 -8.91 5.11 -17.94
N THR A 9 -10.10 4.99 -18.55
CA THR A 9 -11.35 4.71 -17.83
C THR A 9 -11.26 3.40 -17.06
N LYS A 10 -10.75 2.32 -17.67
CA LYS A 10 -10.58 1.02 -17.00
C LYS A 10 -9.63 1.10 -15.79
N SER A 11 -8.47 1.75 -15.95
CA SER A 11 -7.51 1.92 -14.86
C SER A 11 -8.08 2.76 -13.71
N MET A 12 -8.90 3.77 -14.03
CA MET A 12 -9.56 4.60 -13.04
C MET A 12 -10.63 3.81 -12.25
N ILE A 13 -11.45 3.01 -12.94
CA ILE A 13 -12.44 2.13 -12.29
C ILE A 13 -11.74 1.13 -11.36
N LEU A 14 -10.67 0.47 -11.83
CA LEU A 14 -9.91 -0.46 -10.99
C LEU A 14 -9.26 0.21 -9.78
N ALA A 15 -8.72 1.43 -9.95
CA ALA A 15 -8.17 2.20 -8.84
C ALA A 15 -9.26 2.57 -7.82
N ALA A 16 -10.46 2.94 -8.27
CA ALA A 16 -11.61 3.20 -7.39
C ALA A 16 -12.06 1.94 -6.64
N LEU A 17 -12.05 0.77 -7.29
CA LEU A 17 -12.33 -0.51 -6.64
C LEU A 17 -11.26 -0.85 -5.58
N PHE A 18 -9.98 -0.63 -5.88
CA PHE A 18 -8.90 -0.80 -4.90
C PHE A 18 -9.08 0.15 -3.71
N LEU A 19 -9.43 1.41 -3.95
CA LEU A 19 -9.75 2.36 -2.88
C LEU A 19 -10.94 1.89 -2.03
N GLY A 20 -12.01 1.43 -2.66
CA GLY A 20 -13.18 0.86 -1.95
C GLY A 20 -12.80 -0.33 -1.07
N MET A 21 -11.99 -1.26 -1.58
CA MET A 21 -11.48 -2.38 -0.79
C MET A 21 -10.59 -1.92 0.36
N MET A 22 -9.74 -0.90 0.16
CA MET A 22 -8.94 -0.33 1.25
C MET A 22 -9.83 0.19 2.37
N ILE A 23 -10.91 0.92 2.05
CA ILE A 23 -11.84 1.48 3.03
C ILE A 23 -12.51 0.36 3.83
N VAL A 24 -13.00 -0.69 3.16
CA VAL A 24 -13.62 -1.84 3.83
C VAL A 24 -12.62 -2.55 4.75
N ILE A 25 -11.40 -2.81 4.27
CA ILE A 25 -10.36 -3.47 5.06
C ILE A 25 -9.95 -2.61 6.27
N GLN A 26 -9.88 -1.29 6.11
CA GLN A 26 -9.59 -0.36 7.20
C GLN A 26 -10.72 -0.31 8.23
N LEU A 27 -11.99 -0.32 7.79
CA LEU A 27 -13.14 -0.40 8.69
C LEU A 27 -13.13 -1.69 9.53
N LEU A 28 -12.83 -2.83 8.91
CA LEU A 28 -12.69 -4.11 9.65
C LEU A 28 -11.54 -4.08 10.66
N GLY A 29 -10.45 -3.40 10.30
CA GLY A 29 -9.31 -3.19 11.18
C GLY A 29 -9.61 -2.45 12.47
N ARG A 30 -10.65 -1.59 12.48
CA ARG A 30 -10.94 -0.70 13.61
C ARG A 30 -11.32 -1.46 14.87
N PHE A 31 -11.94 -2.62 14.71
CA PHE A 31 -12.48 -3.39 15.82
C PHE A 31 -11.40 -4.10 16.64
N ASN A 32 -10.22 -4.37 16.06
CA ASN A 32 -9.15 -5.07 16.77
C ASN A 32 -7.75 -4.55 16.33
N PRO A 33 -6.98 -3.91 17.23
CA PRO A 33 -5.64 -3.39 16.94
C PRO A 33 -4.65 -4.45 16.46
N ASP A 34 -4.75 -5.69 16.94
CA ASP A 34 -3.83 -6.76 16.54
C ASP A 34 -4.19 -7.32 15.17
N PHE A 35 -5.49 -7.43 14.87
CA PHE A 35 -5.97 -7.75 13.52
C PHE A 35 -5.51 -6.69 12.51
N SER A 36 -5.60 -5.42 12.88
CA SER A 36 -5.12 -4.29 12.08
C SER A 36 -3.63 -4.43 11.72
N ARG A 37 -2.78 -4.74 12.70
CA ARG A 37 -1.34 -4.87 12.50
C ARG A 37 -0.97 -6.08 11.63
N ILE A 38 -1.60 -7.22 11.89
CA ILE A 38 -1.22 -8.50 11.28
C ILE A 38 -1.81 -8.66 9.87
N PHE A 39 -3.05 -8.19 9.64
CA PHE A 39 -3.77 -8.46 8.39
C PHE A 39 -4.01 -7.21 7.55
N VAL A 40 -4.52 -6.13 8.14
CA VAL A 40 -4.85 -4.90 7.40
C VAL A 40 -3.58 -4.29 6.79
N GLY A 41 -2.50 -4.18 7.57
CA GLY A 41 -1.22 -3.64 7.08
C GLY A 41 -0.73 -4.30 5.78
N PRO A 42 -0.53 -5.64 5.75
CA PRO A 42 -0.15 -6.34 4.54
C PRO A 42 -1.11 -6.17 3.37
N MET A 43 -2.43 -6.24 3.62
CA MET A 43 -3.43 -6.11 2.56
C MET A 43 -3.42 -4.72 1.91
N ILE A 44 -3.30 -3.66 2.70
CA ILE A 44 -3.23 -2.28 2.18
C ILE A 44 -1.94 -2.09 1.35
N ASN A 45 -0.80 -2.61 1.82
CA ASN A 45 0.44 -2.57 1.04
C ASN A 45 0.32 -3.38 -0.26
N ALA A 46 -0.31 -4.56 -0.23
CA ALA A 46 -0.57 -5.36 -1.43
C ALA A 46 -1.42 -4.57 -2.44
N LEU A 47 -2.49 -3.92 -1.99
CA LEU A 47 -3.36 -3.11 -2.84
C LEU A 47 -2.63 -1.92 -3.48
N PHE A 48 -1.67 -1.29 -2.79
CA PHE A 48 -0.82 -0.28 -3.44
C PHE A 48 -0.07 -0.86 -4.63
N LEU A 49 0.65 -1.97 -4.41
CA LEU A 49 1.50 -2.57 -5.44
C LEU A 49 0.66 -3.13 -6.59
N LEU A 50 -0.49 -3.75 -6.30
CA LEU A 50 -1.47 -4.18 -7.30
C LEU A 50 -2.00 -2.99 -8.11
N ALA A 51 -2.26 -1.85 -7.48
CA ALA A 51 -2.65 -0.64 -8.19
C ALA A 51 -1.55 -0.14 -9.14
N VAL A 52 -0.27 -0.21 -8.74
CA VAL A 52 0.84 0.11 -9.65
C VAL A 52 0.91 -0.88 -10.83
N ILE A 53 0.67 -2.17 -10.58
CA ILE A 53 0.72 -3.23 -11.62
C ILE A 53 -0.43 -3.10 -12.61
N PHE A 54 -1.67 -2.90 -12.13
CA PHE A 54 -2.89 -3.01 -12.95
C PHE A 54 -3.47 -1.65 -13.39
N CYS A 55 -3.34 -0.62 -12.57
CA CYS A 55 -3.86 0.72 -12.87
C CYS A 55 -2.75 1.64 -13.38
N GLY A 56 -1.51 1.39 -12.97
CA GLY A 56 -0.32 2.17 -13.33
C GLY A 56 0.18 3.06 -12.20
N ARG A 57 1.40 3.58 -12.38
CA ARG A 57 2.16 4.31 -11.35
C ARG A 57 1.36 5.43 -10.67
N ARG A 58 0.68 6.27 -11.46
CA ARG A 58 -0.06 7.44 -10.95
C ARG A 58 -1.11 7.04 -9.92
N TYR A 59 -1.85 5.96 -10.17
CA TYR A 59 -2.89 5.50 -9.25
C TYR A 59 -2.32 4.83 -8.01
N GLY A 60 -1.25 4.04 -8.12
CA GLY A 60 -0.59 3.48 -6.93
C GLY A 60 -0.04 4.56 -6.00
N ILE A 61 0.56 5.62 -6.55
CA ILE A 61 1.02 6.79 -5.78
C ILE A 61 -0.17 7.50 -5.14
N LEU A 62 -1.25 7.75 -5.90
CA LEU A 62 -2.46 8.39 -5.39
C LEU A 62 -3.05 7.62 -4.21
N LEU A 63 -3.19 6.30 -4.33
CA LEU A 63 -3.70 5.47 -3.25
C LEU A 63 -2.76 5.48 -2.03
N ALA A 64 -1.45 5.45 -2.23
CA ALA A 64 -0.47 5.52 -1.15
C ALA A 64 -0.59 6.80 -0.30
N VAL A 65 -0.92 7.93 -0.95
CA VAL A 65 -1.10 9.23 -0.31
C VAL A 65 -2.50 9.35 0.31
N ILE A 66 -3.54 8.85 -0.35
CA ILE A 66 -4.92 8.97 0.16
C ILE A 66 -5.21 7.99 1.30
N SER A 67 -4.57 6.80 1.32
CA SER A 67 -4.92 5.75 2.28
C SER A 67 -4.84 6.18 3.76
N PRO A 68 -3.86 6.97 4.22
CA PRO A 68 -3.78 7.37 5.62
C PRO A 68 -4.92 8.32 6.01
N LEU A 69 -5.41 9.13 5.07
CA LEU A 69 -6.60 9.97 5.27
C LEU A 69 -7.84 9.10 5.43
N MET A 70 -7.99 8.08 4.58
CA MET A 70 -9.09 7.12 4.70
C MET A 70 -9.03 6.33 6.01
N ALA A 71 -7.83 5.92 6.45
CA ALA A 71 -7.64 5.25 7.72
C ALA A 71 -8.03 6.15 8.90
N PHE A 72 -7.76 7.45 8.81
CA PHE A 72 -8.22 8.41 9.81
C PHE A 72 -9.75 8.58 9.79
N MET A 73 -10.34 8.77 8.61
CA MET A 73 -11.79 8.95 8.45
C MET A 73 -12.61 7.73 8.87
N THR A 74 -12.08 6.52 8.65
CA THR A 74 -12.72 5.26 9.05
C THR A 74 -12.57 4.96 10.55
N GLY A 75 -11.79 5.77 11.28
CA GLY A 75 -11.47 5.56 12.69
C GLY A 75 -10.47 4.44 12.95
N GLN A 76 -9.78 3.97 11.91
CA GLN A 76 -8.75 2.95 11.98
C GLN A 76 -7.45 3.48 12.59
N LEU A 77 -7.10 4.73 12.27
CA LEU A 77 -5.96 5.43 12.86
C LEU A 77 -6.43 6.15 14.13
N ASN A 78 -5.72 5.92 15.25
CA ASN A 78 -5.99 6.63 16.49
C ASN A 78 -5.92 8.15 16.26
N PRO A 79 -6.94 8.93 16.67
CA PRO A 79 -6.96 10.37 16.43
C PRO A 79 -5.74 11.14 16.98
N ALA A 80 -5.13 10.66 18.06
CA ALA A 80 -3.89 11.24 18.60
C ALA A 80 -2.70 11.15 17.63
N LEU A 81 -2.78 10.26 16.63
CA LEU A 81 -1.77 10.07 15.60
C LEU A 81 -2.07 10.84 14.31
N ALA A 82 -3.12 11.68 14.28
CA ALA A 82 -3.43 12.51 13.12
C ALA A 82 -2.24 13.38 12.63
N PRO A 83 -1.45 14.02 13.52
CA PRO A 83 -0.26 14.77 13.09
C PRO A 83 0.82 13.90 12.44
N PHE A 84 0.77 12.58 12.63
CA PHE A 84 1.72 11.63 12.07
C PHE A 84 1.38 11.22 10.63
N ILE A 85 0.18 11.56 10.14
CA ILE A 85 -0.32 11.21 8.80
C ILE A 85 0.65 11.58 7.66
N PRO A 86 1.25 12.79 7.60
CA PRO A 86 2.18 13.14 6.53
C PRO A 86 3.39 12.20 6.47
N PHE A 87 3.87 11.76 7.63
CA PHE A 87 4.95 10.77 7.68
C PHE A 87 4.46 9.46 7.10
N ILE A 88 3.30 8.94 7.52
CA ILE A 88 2.73 7.69 6.99
C ILE A 88 2.63 7.73 5.45
N MET A 89 2.19 8.86 4.89
CA MET A 89 2.17 9.07 3.44
C MET A 89 3.56 8.93 2.82
N LEU A 90 4.57 9.59 3.39
CA LEU A 90 5.97 9.47 2.94
C LEU A 90 6.48 8.02 3.01
N GLY A 91 6.15 7.29 4.09
CA GLY A 91 6.50 5.87 4.23
C GLY A 91 5.83 5.00 3.16
N ASN A 92 4.56 5.22 2.86
CA ASN A 92 3.87 4.50 1.78
C ASN A 92 4.48 4.82 0.41
N LEU A 93 4.82 6.09 0.16
CA LEU A 93 5.52 6.50 -1.07
C LEU A 93 6.90 5.86 -1.19
N ALA A 94 7.64 5.73 -0.08
CA ALA A 94 8.93 5.05 -0.04
C ALA A 94 8.85 3.57 -0.46
N LEU A 95 7.70 2.93 -0.29
CA LEU A 95 7.46 1.59 -0.85
C LEU A 95 7.07 1.65 -2.33
N VAL A 96 6.07 2.48 -2.65
CA VAL A 96 5.41 2.48 -3.96
C VAL A 96 6.27 3.07 -5.08
N VAL A 97 7.00 4.14 -4.79
CA VAL A 97 7.78 4.86 -5.80
C VAL A 97 8.91 3.96 -6.35
N PRO A 98 9.82 3.38 -5.53
CA PRO A 98 10.86 2.48 -6.05
C PRO A 98 10.27 1.28 -6.80
N PHE A 99 9.23 0.64 -6.24
CA PHE A 99 8.55 -0.48 -6.89
C PHE A 99 8.02 -0.09 -8.28
N SER A 100 7.43 1.10 -8.41
CA SER A 100 6.85 1.56 -9.68
C SER A 100 7.85 1.80 -10.82
N PHE A 101 9.13 1.99 -10.49
CA PHE A 101 10.21 2.06 -11.49
C PHE A 101 10.80 0.68 -11.81
N LEU A 102 10.74 -0.24 -10.85
CA LEU A 102 11.34 -1.56 -10.94
C LEU A 102 10.38 -2.65 -11.43
N GLN A 103 9.07 -2.44 -11.46
CA GLN A 103 8.05 -3.44 -11.84
C GLN A 103 8.02 -3.86 -13.33
N LYS A 104 9.15 -4.29 -13.89
CA LYS A 104 9.31 -4.67 -15.31
C LYS A 104 9.24 -6.18 -15.52
N ASN A 105 9.75 -6.96 -14.59
CA ASN A 105 9.73 -8.42 -14.59
C ASN A 105 9.72 -8.93 -13.15
N PHE A 106 9.50 -10.24 -12.95
CA PHE A 106 9.33 -10.82 -11.61
C PHE A 106 10.51 -10.50 -10.68
N SER A 107 11.75 -10.73 -11.12
CA SER A 107 12.95 -10.48 -10.32
C SER A 107 13.08 -9.01 -9.90
N ARG A 108 12.83 -8.06 -10.81
CA ARG A 108 12.87 -6.63 -10.47
C ARG A 108 11.69 -6.20 -9.59
N CYS A 109 10.54 -6.85 -9.70
CA CYS A 109 9.43 -6.64 -8.75
C CYS A 109 9.85 -7.06 -7.33
N VAL A 110 10.50 -8.21 -7.17
CA VAL A 110 11.02 -8.67 -5.87
C VAL A 110 12.04 -7.69 -5.29
N ILE A 111 13.00 -7.23 -6.12
CA ILE A 111 13.97 -6.21 -5.70
C ILE A 111 13.25 -4.92 -5.29
N GLY A 112 12.26 -4.47 -6.05
CA GLY A 112 11.47 -3.29 -5.73
C GLY A 112 10.71 -3.39 -4.41
N ILE A 113 10.20 -4.58 -4.07
CA ILE A 113 9.57 -4.84 -2.77
C ILE A 113 10.60 -4.78 -1.65
N ILE A 114 11.76 -5.42 -1.80
CA ILE A 114 12.80 -5.46 -0.75
C ILE A 114 13.32 -4.04 -0.50
N VAL A 115 13.72 -3.34 -1.56
CA VAL A 115 14.24 -1.96 -1.48
C VAL A 115 13.17 -1.01 -0.93
N GLY A 116 11.94 -1.08 -1.47
CA GLY A 116 10.84 -0.23 -1.03
C GLY A 116 10.42 -0.48 0.41
N SER A 117 10.42 -1.74 0.86
CA SER A 117 10.11 -2.09 2.26
C SER A 117 11.20 -1.58 3.20
N GLY A 118 12.47 -1.72 2.82
CA GLY A 118 13.60 -1.19 3.58
C GLY A 118 13.55 0.34 3.68
N LEU A 119 13.23 1.04 2.59
CA LEU A 119 13.10 2.50 2.59
C LEU A 119 11.89 2.96 3.41
N LYS A 120 10.73 2.27 3.28
CA LYS A 120 9.54 2.52 4.10
C LYS A 120 9.85 2.35 5.58
N PHE A 121 10.55 1.28 5.95
CA PHE A 121 11.01 1.05 7.32
C PHE A 121 11.89 2.19 7.81
N PHE A 122 12.91 2.57 7.04
CA PHE A 122 13.82 3.64 7.42
C PHE A 122 13.10 4.97 7.64
N VAL A 123 12.28 5.41 6.67
CA VAL A 123 11.49 6.65 6.77
C VAL A 123 10.57 6.63 7.98
N MET A 124 9.82 5.53 8.17
CA MET A 124 8.89 5.42 9.28
C MET A 124 9.55 5.31 10.64
N TYR A 125 10.62 4.55 10.76
CA TYR A 125 11.33 4.36 12.02
C TYR A 125 11.98 5.67 12.46
N MET A 126 12.62 6.39 11.54
CA MET A 126 13.20 7.70 11.84
C MET A 126 12.13 8.74 12.18
N ALA A 127 11.03 8.79 11.42
CA ALA A 127 9.90 9.65 11.76
C ALA A 127 9.32 9.31 13.15
N ALA A 128 9.11 8.04 13.44
CA ALA A 128 8.56 7.60 14.72
C ALA A 128 9.46 7.95 15.92
N ARG A 129 10.79 7.95 15.72
CA ARG A 129 11.76 8.25 16.77
C ARG A 129 11.99 9.75 16.97
N TYR A 130 12.01 10.51 15.88
CA TYR A 130 12.45 11.91 15.91
C TYR A 130 11.34 12.93 15.61
N ALA A 131 10.27 12.56 14.92
CA ALA A 131 9.26 13.55 14.53
C ALA A 131 8.54 14.17 15.74
N VAL A 132 8.26 13.38 16.78
CA VAL A 132 7.58 13.89 17.99
C VAL A 132 8.43 14.93 18.72
N PRO A 133 9.69 14.65 19.12
CA PRO A 133 10.51 15.66 19.80
C PRO A 133 10.92 16.83 18.90
N VAL A 134 11.12 16.62 17.59
CA VAL A 134 11.58 17.68 16.67
C VAL A 134 10.46 18.63 16.26
N PHE A 135 9.26 18.11 16.00
CA PHE A 135 8.12 18.94 15.55
C PHE A 135 7.13 19.27 16.66
N GLY A 136 7.39 18.85 17.91
CA GLY A 136 6.51 19.12 19.05
C GLY A 136 5.12 18.51 18.89
N LEU A 137 5.02 17.32 18.28
CA LEU A 137 3.72 16.71 17.99
C LEU A 137 3.00 16.35 19.31
N PRO A 138 1.71 16.69 19.47
CA PRO A 138 0.95 16.47 20.71
C PRO A 138 0.54 14.99 20.87
N ILE A 139 1.52 14.08 20.89
CA ILE A 139 1.31 12.64 21.02
C ILE A 139 1.57 12.23 22.47
N PRO A 140 0.64 11.52 23.15
CA PRO A 140 0.83 11.05 24.52
C PRO A 140 2.11 10.22 24.70
N PRO A 141 2.90 10.41 25.78
CA PRO A 141 4.15 9.68 26.02
C PRO A 141 4.00 8.15 25.96
N ALA A 142 2.87 7.62 26.44
CA ALA A 142 2.55 6.20 26.40
C ALA A 142 2.48 5.64 24.96
N LEU A 143 2.06 6.46 23.98
CA LEU A 143 2.03 6.09 22.57
C LEU A 143 3.41 6.26 21.92
N GLN A 144 4.16 7.30 22.29
CA GLN A 144 5.49 7.60 21.72
C GLN A 144 6.45 6.42 21.80
N GLN A 145 6.46 5.70 22.93
CA GLN A 145 7.34 4.52 23.09
C GLN A 145 6.99 3.36 22.15
N ARG A 146 5.75 3.30 21.66
CA ARG A 146 5.25 2.24 20.77
C ARG A 146 5.33 2.62 19.29
N LEU A 147 5.49 3.91 18.97
CA LEU A 147 5.55 4.43 17.61
C LEU A 147 6.63 3.74 16.74
N PRO A 148 7.89 3.59 17.19
CA PRO A 148 8.94 2.98 16.35
C PRO A 148 8.67 1.52 16.01
N VAL A 149 8.06 0.77 16.91
CA VAL A 149 7.67 -0.62 16.66
C VAL A 149 6.47 -0.68 15.72
N ALA A 150 5.42 0.10 16.01
CA ALA A 150 4.17 0.09 15.26
C ALA A 150 4.32 0.63 13.83
N PHE A 151 5.07 1.72 13.65
CA PHE A 151 5.28 2.34 12.34
C PHE A 151 6.57 1.89 11.65
N GLY A 152 7.59 1.43 12.38
CA GLY A 152 8.79 0.86 11.78
C GLY A 152 8.64 -0.65 11.54
N ILE A 153 8.91 -1.44 12.58
CA ILE A 153 9.09 -2.90 12.47
C ILE A 153 7.84 -3.59 11.90
N VAL A 154 6.67 -3.28 12.43
CA VAL A 154 5.41 -3.90 11.96
C VAL A 154 5.13 -3.53 10.50
N GLN A 155 5.36 -2.27 10.12
CA GLN A 155 5.18 -1.83 8.73
C GLN A 155 6.17 -2.49 7.76
N PHE A 156 7.38 -2.81 8.21
CA PHE A 156 8.37 -3.52 7.40
C PHE A 156 7.88 -4.93 7.04
N TYR A 157 7.48 -5.72 8.04
CA TYR A 157 6.91 -7.05 7.81
C TYR A 157 5.64 -6.98 6.97
N ALA A 158 4.78 -6.00 7.25
CA ALA A 158 3.57 -5.79 6.47
C ALA A 158 3.88 -5.45 5.00
N ALA A 159 4.94 -4.69 4.71
CA ALA A 159 5.31 -4.34 3.34
C ALA A 159 5.85 -5.56 2.58
N LEU A 160 6.66 -6.40 3.24
CA LEU A 160 7.16 -7.64 2.64
C LEU A 160 6.02 -8.64 2.36
N LEU A 161 5.17 -8.90 3.35
CA LEU A 161 4.02 -9.80 3.20
C LEU A 161 3.03 -9.29 2.15
N GLY A 162 2.73 -7.99 2.18
CA GLY A 162 1.88 -7.36 1.16
C GLY A 162 2.51 -7.45 -0.24
N GLY A 163 3.82 -7.28 -0.34
CA GLY A 163 4.58 -7.51 -1.56
C GLY A 163 4.45 -8.93 -2.09
N ALA A 164 4.67 -9.93 -1.24
CA ALA A 164 4.51 -11.34 -1.60
C ALA A 164 3.09 -11.64 -2.10
N VAL A 165 2.07 -11.17 -1.38
CA VAL A 165 0.65 -11.32 -1.78
C VAL A 165 0.38 -10.65 -3.13
N ALA A 166 0.88 -9.43 -3.34
CA ALA A 166 0.70 -8.71 -4.60
C ALA A 166 1.33 -9.46 -5.78
N LEU A 167 2.53 -10.01 -5.63
CA LEU A 167 3.19 -10.78 -6.68
C LEU A 167 2.42 -12.06 -7.00
N THR A 168 2.06 -12.85 -6.00
CA THR A 168 1.31 -14.10 -6.18
C THR A 168 0.00 -13.83 -6.90
N LEU A 169 -0.78 -12.84 -6.43
CA LEU A 169 -2.06 -12.51 -7.03
C LEU A 169 -1.89 -11.98 -8.47
N SER A 170 -0.86 -11.16 -8.72
CA SER A 170 -0.59 -10.64 -10.06
C SER A 170 -0.23 -11.75 -11.07
N SER A 171 0.50 -12.77 -10.64
CA SER A 171 0.87 -13.92 -11.46
C SER A 171 -0.35 -14.77 -11.79
N VAL A 172 -1.20 -15.06 -10.79
CA VAL A 172 -2.43 -15.84 -10.98
C VAL A 172 -3.39 -15.15 -11.96
N LEU A 173 -3.57 -13.84 -11.82
CA LEU A 173 -4.49 -13.08 -12.69
C LEU A 173 -3.99 -13.00 -14.13
N LYS A 174 -2.69 -12.80 -14.36
CA LYS A 174 -2.10 -12.79 -15.71
C LYS A 174 -2.22 -14.14 -16.40
N ASN A 175 -2.01 -15.23 -15.66
CA ASN A 175 -2.13 -16.58 -16.22
C ASN A 175 -3.58 -16.90 -16.63
N ARG A 176 -4.57 -16.41 -15.89
CA ARG A 176 -6.00 -16.56 -16.26
C ARG A 176 -6.38 -15.80 -17.52
N ASP A 177 -5.86 -14.58 -17.71
CA ASP A 177 -6.10 -13.82 -18.94
C ASP A 177 -5.47 -14.50 -20.15
N LEU A 178 -4.25 -15.05 -19.99
CA LEU A 178 -3.58 -15.81 -21.04
C LEU A 178 -4.36 -17.08 -21.42
N ALA A 179 -4.82 -17.86 -20.43
CA ALA A 179 -5.62 -19.07 -20.67
C ALA A 179 -6.92 -18.78 -21.44
N LYS A 180 -7.63 -17.69 -21.09
CA LYS A 180 -8.83 -17.26 -21.83
C LYS A 180 -8.55 -16.88 -23.28
N ARG A 181 -7.45 -16.17 -23.53
CA ARG A 181 -7.07 -15.76 -24.90
C ARG A 181 -6.70 -16.95 -25.78
N LEU A 182 -6.09 -17.98 -25.20
CA LEU A 182 -5.76 -19.21 -25.93
C LEU A 182 -7.04 -19.99 -26.25
N GLY A 183 -7.93 -20.21 -25.27
CA GLY A 183 -9.22 -20.90 -25.50
C GLY A 183 -10.05 -20.28 -26.64
N ASN A 184 -10.25 -18.96 -26.62
CA ASN A 184 -11.00 -18.25 -27.67
C ASN A 184 -10.38 -18.33 -29.07
N ARG A 185 -9.09 -18.68 -29.20
CA ARG A 185 -8.38 -18.75 -30.48
C ARG A 185 -8.46 -20.14 -31.13
N TYR A 186 -8.89 -21.16 -30.38
CA TYR A 186 -9.14 -22.52 -30.89
C TYR A 186 -10.63 -22.77 -31.18
N GLU A 187 -11.52 -21.90 -30.72
CA GLU A 187 -12.97 -21.94 -30.99
C GLU A 187 -13.40 -21.06 -32.20
N SER A 188 -12.44 -20.48 -32.93
CA SER A 188 -12.63 -19.63 -34.11
C SER A 188 -11.95 -20.21 -35.35
#